data_AF-A0AAN8G1K3-F1
#
_entry.id   AF-A0AAN8G1K3-F1
#
_cell.length_a   1.000
_cell.length_b   1.000
_cell.length_c   1.000
_cell.angle_alpha   90.00
_cell.angle_beta   90.00
_cell.angle_gamma   90.00
#
_symmetry.space_group_name_H-M   'P 1'
#
loop_
_entity.id
_entity.type
_entity.pdbx_description
1 polymer ?
#
loop_
_entity_poly.entity_id
_entity_poly.type
_entity_poly.pdbx_seq_one_letter_code
_entity_poly.pdbx_strand_id
1 'polypeptide(L)'
;MKDIQLDEDKECPKCQTEIPRNFNVAASSSSDRESLKKLKNFQKSCDSFLMALVSKLCFNSNTAPDDDVVNRLMGYVTVKTTTRGLNAQQLLLTKPMSLFNHEIDPTPICRFFLLKLLTRKR
;
A
#
# COMPACT_ATOMS: atom_id res chain seq x y z
N MET A 1 -6.66 13.22 23.76
CA MET A 1 -6.62 14.22 22.67
C MET A 1 -5.22 14.80 22.75
N LYS A 2 -4.25 14.25 22.00
CA LYS A 2 -2.86 14.71 22.05
C LYS A 2 -2.68 15.69 20.91
N ASP A 3 -2.42 16.92 21.30
CA ASP A 3 -2.12 18.05 20.44
C ASP A 3 -1.05 17.65 19.43
N ILE A 4 -1.36 17.88 18.15
CA ILE A 4 -0.39 17.79 17.07
C ILE A 4 0.55 18.97 17.29
N GLN A 5 1.68 18.74 17.95
CA GLN A 5 2.81 19.67 17.92
C GLN A 5 3.14 19.91 16.45
N LEU A 6 2.80 21.11 15.96
CA LEU A 6 3.25 21.62 14.68
C LEU A 6 4.75 21.87 14.84
N ASP A 7 5.54 20.83 14.58
CA ASP A 7 6.99 20.90 14.51
C ASP A 7 7.38 21.96 13.48
N GLU A 8 8.39 22.78 13.79
CA GLU A 8 8.88 23.90 12.98
C GLU A 8 9.63 23.47 11.70
N ASP A 9 9.27 22.33 11.10
CA ASP A 9 9.82 21.91 9.83
C ASP A 9 9.17 22.72 8.69
N LYS A 10 9.78 23.87 8.38
CA LYS A 10 9.40 24.71 7.25
C LYS A 10 9.86 24.15 5.91
N GLU A 11 10.35 22.92 5.84
CA GLU A 11 10.84 22.31 4.60
C GLU A 11 10.09 21.03 4.27
N CYS A 12 9.87 20.80 2.97
CA CYS A 12 9.23 19.59 2.49
C CYS A 12 10.10 18.36 2.81
N PRO A 13 9.58 17.33 3.50
CA PRO A 13 10.36 16.14 3.90
C PRO A 13 10.77 15.25 2.72
N LYS A 14 10.33 15.59 1.49
CA LYS A 14 10.65 14.87 0.25
C LYS A 14 11.70 15.60 -0.60
N CYS A 15 11.57 16.92 -0.77
CA CYS A 15 12.43 17.71 -1.66
C CYS A 15 13.18 18.85 -0.96
N GLN A 16 13.06 18.97 0.37
CA GLN A 16 13.75 19.96 1.22
C GLN A 16 13.48 21.42 0.82
N THR A 17 12.42 21.66 0.05
CA THR A 17 12.01 23.01 -0.36
C THR A 17 11.19 23.67 0.74
N GLU A 18 11.44 24.96 0.99
CA GLU A 18 10.69 25.73 1.99
C GLU A 18 9.18 25.76 1.66
N ILE A 19 8.35 25.45 2.66
CA ILE A 19 6.90 25.47 2.59
C ILE A 19 6.43 26.89 2.95
N PRO A 20 5.63 27.55 2.10
CA PRO A 20 5.11 28.88 2.38
C PRO A 20 4.33 28.93 3.71
N ARG A 21 4.53 29.99 4.49
CA ARG A 21 3.88 30.16 5.82
C ARG A 21 2.35 30.15 5.75
N ASN A 22 1.78 30.50 4.60
CA ASN A 22 0.34 30.53 4.34
C ASN A 22 -0.14 29.30 3.55
N PHE A 23 0.60 28.19 3.55
CA PHE A 23 0.20 26.98 2.86
C PHE A 23 -1.12 26.43 3.46
N ASN A 24 -2.18 26.45 2.67
CA ASN A 24 -3.47 25.93 3.07
C ASN A 24 -3.69 24.53 2.49
N VAL A 25 -3.58 23.51 3.33
CA VAL A 25 -3.81 22.10 2.97
C VAL A 25 -5.24 21.89 2.43
N ALA A 26 -6.22 22.65 2.89
CA ALA A 26 -7.61 22.55 2.45
C ALA A 26 -7.86 23.20 1.07
N ALA A 27 -6.90 23.98 0.56
CA ALA A 27 -7.00 24.68 -0.74
C ALA A 27 -6.75 23.77 -1.95
N SER A 28 -6.65 22.45 -1.77
CA SER A 28 -6.69 21.49 -2.88
C SER A 28 -7.86 21.83 -3.81
N SER A 29 -7.60 22.07 -5.08
CA SER A 29 -8.65 22.44 -6.03
C SER A 29 -9.67 21.31 -6.18
N SER A 30 -10.89 21.65 -6.62
CA SER A 30 -11.89 20.63 -6.96
C SER A 30 -11.38 19.65 -8.01
N SER A 31 -10.56 20.13 -8.96
CA SER A 31 -9.90 19.30 -9.98
C SER A 31 -8.86 18.34 -9.41
N ASP A 32 -8.11 18.71 -8.38
CA ASP A 32 -7.15 17.81 -7.72
C ASP A 32 -7.91 16.66 -7.04
N ARG A 33 -8.99 16.98 -6.31
CA ARG A 33 -9.82 15.98 -5.64
C ARG A 33 -10.46 15.02 -6.64
N GLU A 34 -10.96 15.52 -7.76
CA GLU A 34 -11.52 14.69 -8.81
C GLU A 34 -10.47 13.78 -9.46
N SER A 35 -9.27 14.31 -9.72
CA SER A 35 -8.16 13.56 -10.29
C SER A 35 -7.70 12.44 -9.35
N LEU A 36 -7.56 12.73 -8.05
CA LEU A 36 -7.27 11.72 -7.02
C LEU A 36 -8.36 10.66 -6.94
N LYS A 37 -9.64 11.04 -7.07
CA LYS A 37 -10.76 10.09 -7.10
C LYS A 37 -10.68 9.17 -8.33
N LYS A 38 -10.39 9.72 -9.52
CA LYS A 38 -10.21 8.94 -10.75
C LYS A 38 -9.06 7.93 -10.61
N LEU A 39 -7.93 8.38 -10.07
CA LEU A 39 -6.78 7.52 -9.80
C LEU A 39 -7.13 6.37 -8.84
N LYS A 40 -7.77 6.67 -7.70
CA LYS A 40 -8.19 5.65 -6.73
C LYS A 40 -9.17 4.64 -7.32
N ASN A 41 -10.12 5.11 -8.13
CA ASN A 41 -11.07 4.22 -8.81
C ASN A 41 -10.35 3.28 -9.79
N PHE A 42 -9.39 3.80 -10.55
CA PHE A 42 -8.58 2.99 -11.46
C PHE A 42 -7.76 1.94 -10.69
N GLN A 43 -7.09 2.34 -9.60
CA GLN A 43 -6.32 1.43 -8.75
C GLN A 43 -7.21 0.30 -8.19
N LYS A 44 -8.40 0.63 -7.69
CA LYS A 44 -9.37 -0.35 -7.21
C LYS A 44 -9.81 -1.35 -8.29
N SER A 45 -9.99 -0.89 -9.52
CA SER A 45 -10.29 -1.76 -10.66
C SER A 45 -9.13 -2.70 -10.98
N CYS A 46 -7.89 -2.19 -10.95
CA CYS A 46 -6.68 -3.01 -11.13
C CYS A 46 -6.52 -4.06 -10.02
N ASP A 47 -6.75 -3.69 -8.76
CA ASP A 47 -6.65 -4.62 -7.62
C ASP A 47 -7.68 -5.75 -7.74
N SER A 48 -8.92 -5.40 -8.11
CA SER A 48 -9.99 -6.37 -8.34
C SER A 48 -9.63 -7.32 -9.49
N PHE A 49 -9.07 -6.78 -10.58
CA PHE A 49 -8.59 -7.58 -11.71
C PHE A 49 -7.43 -8.50 -11.31
N LEU A 50 -6.45 -8.00 -10.55
CA LEU A 50 -5.32 -8.79 -10.06
C LEU A 50 -5.78 -9.96 -9.19
N MET A 51 -6.71 -9.72 -8.26
CA MET A 51 -7.27 -10.78 -7.42
C MET A 51 -7.96 -11.87 -8.26
N ALA A 52 -8.74 -11.46 -9.27
CA ALA A 52 -9.40 -12.40 -10.18
C ALA A 52 -8.39 -13.20 -11.02
N LEU A 53 -7.35 -12.53 -11.52
CA LEU A 53 -6.28 -13.13 -12.30
C LEU A 53 -5.51 -14.17 -11.48
N VAL A 54 -5.07 -13.80 -10.27
CA VAL A 54 -4.35 -14.71 -9.37
C VAL A 54 -5.22 -15.91 -8.99
N SER A 55 -6.49 -15.68 -8.65
CA SER A 55 -7.39 -16.78 -8.32
C SER A 55 -7.59 -17.75 -9.48
N LYS A 56 -7.60 -17.26 -10.73
CA LYS A 56 -7.82 -18.08 -11.93
C LYS A 56 -6.57 -18.71 -12.52
N LEU A 57 -5.39 -18.13 -12.32
CA LEU A 57 -4.15 -18.62 -12.94
C LEU A 57 -3.25 -19.33 -11.94
N CYS A 58 -3.13 -18.82 -10.72
CA CYS A 58 -2.21 -19.40 -9.73
C CYS A 58 -2.87 -20.52 -8.91
N PHE A 59 -4.21 -20.57 -8.84
CA PHE A 59 -4.94 -21.49 -7.96
C PHE A 59 -6.03 -22.31 -8.67
N ASN A 60 -5.92 -22.46 -9.99
CA ASN A 60 -6.90 -23.20 -10.80
C ASN A 60 -6.60 -24.70 -10.89
N SER A 61 -5.37 -25.13 -10.64
CA SER A 61 -5.02 -26.55 -10.54
C SER A 61 -5.19 -27.07 -9.11
N ASN A 62 -5.26 -28.40 -8.96
CA ASN A 62 -5.20 -29.05 -7.65
C ASN A 62 -3.78 -29.08 -7.05
N THR A 63 -2.78 -28.58 -7.77
CA THR A 63 -1.39 -28.49 -7.32
C THR A 63 -1.15 -27.16 -6.62
N ALA A 64 -0.36 -27.17 -5.56
CA ALA A 64 0.10 -25.94 -4.94
C ALA A 64 0.93 -25.11 -5.95
N PRO A 65 0.88 -23.76 -5.89
CA PRO A 65 1.80 -22.93 -6.64
C PRO A 65 3.24 -23.17 -6.18
N ASP A 66 4.19 -22.95 -7.08
CA ASP A 66 5.61 -22.97 -6.75
C ASP A 66 5.97 -21.90 -5.71
N ASP A 67 7.00 -22.15 -4.89
CA ASP A 67 7.46 -21.23 -3.84
C ASP A 67 7.80 -19.84 -4.40
N ASP A 68 8.36 -19.75 -5.61
CA ASP A 68 8.63 -18.46 -6.26
C ASP A 68 7.34 -17.70 -6.59
N VAL A 69 6.28 -18.41 -6.96
CA VAL A 69 4.95 -17.81 -7.18
C VAL A 69 4.39 -17.32 -5.85
N VAL A 70 4.47 -18.13 -4.79
CA VAL A 70 4.02 -17.72 -3.45
C VAL A 70 4.75 -16.47 -2.97
N ASN A 71 6.08 -16.42 -3.13
CA ASN A 71 6.90 -15.26 -2.77
C ASN A 71 6.49 -14.00 -3.53
N ARG A 72 6.21 -14.12 -4.84
CA ARG A 72 5.70 -13.00 -5.65
C ARG A 72 4.32 -12.54 -5.18
N LEU A 73 3.42 -13.49 -4.86
CA LEU A 73 2.09 -13.19 -4.34
C LEU A 73 2.15 -12.45 -3.00
N MET A 74 3.07 -12.83 -2.12
CA MET A 74 3.33 -12.12 -0.85
C MET A 74 3.84 -10.69 -1.07
N GLY A 75 4.59 -10.44 -2.15
CA GLY A 75 5.00 -9.09 -2.54
C GLY A 75 3.85 -8.15 -2.93
N TYR A 76 2.70 -8.68 -3.36
CA TYR A 76 1.52 -7.86 -3.66
C TYR A 76 0.74 -7.40 -2.42
N VAL A 77 0.98 -8.02 -1.26
CA VAL A 77 0.29 -7.71 0.00
C VAL A 77 1.22 -7.14 1.09
N THR A 78 2.51 -7.06 0.81
CA THR A 78 3.51 -6.54 1.75
C THR A 78 4.36 -5.45 1.13
N VAL A 79 4.86 -4.53 1.97
CA VAL A 79 5.82 -3.50 1.59
C VAL A 79 6.96 -3.52 2.61
N LYS A 80 8.20 -3.62 2.12
CA LYS A 80 9.40 -3.50 2.95
C LYS A 80 9.79 -2.03 3.01
N THR A 81 9.90 -1.48 4.22
CA THR A 81 10.41 -0.12 4.45
C THR A 81 11.47 -0.14 5.55
N THR A 82 12.20 0.96 5.70
CA THR A 82 13.23 1.10 6.74
C THR A 82 12.91 2.32 7.58
N THR A 83 12.99 2.19 8.90
CA THR A 83 12.83 3.35 9.80
C THR A 83 13.98 4.33 9.59
N ARG A 84 13.68 5.63 9.65
CA ARG A 84 14.71 6.69 9.59
C ARG A 84 15.35 6.84 10.98
N GLY A 85 16.67 6.99 11.04
CA GLY A 85 17.43 7.26 12.27
C GLY A 85 18.63 6.33 12.51
N LEU A 86 19.35 6.55 13.61
CA LEU A 86 20.57 5.82 13.98
C LEU A 86 20.34 4.30 14.22
N ASN A 87 19.10 3.90 14.52
CA ASN A 87 18.67 2.51 14.71
C ASN A 87 17.71 2.07 13.60
N ALA A 88 18.12 2.21 12.35
CA ALA A 88 17.35 1.81 11.18
C ALA A 88 16.98 0.30 11.26
N GLN A 89 15.69 0.00 11.28
CA GLN A 89 15.15 -1.37 11.28
C GLN A 89 14.29 -1.57 10.04
N GLN A 90 14.38 -2.77 9.46
CA GLN A 90 13.48 -3.18 8.39
C GLN A 90 12.09 -3.46 8.99
N LEU A 91 11.09 -2.77 8.46
CA LEU A 91 9.69 -2.98 8.78
C LEU A 91 8.99 -3.65 7.59
N LEU A 92 8.17 -4.64 7.91
CA LEU A 92 7.24 -5.25 6.97
C LEU A 92 5.85 -4.69 7.23
N LEU A 93 5.35 -3.88 6.30
CA LEU A 93 4.02 -3.31 6.35
C LEU A 93 3.06 -4.10 5.46
N THR A 94 1.78 -4.11 5.82
CA THR A 94 0.75 -4.75 5.01
C THR A 94 0.06 -3.74 4.10
N LYS A 95 -0.43 -4.22 2.97
CA LYS A 95 -1.25 -3.46 2.03
C LYS A 95 -2.37 -4.32 1.45
N PRO A 96 -3.40 -3.72 0.84
CA PRO A 96 -4.30 -4.45 -0.06
C PRO A 96 -3.50 -5.20 -1.13
N MET A 97 -4.08 -6.27 -1.68
CA MET A 97 -3.47 -6.98 -2.79
C MET A 97 -3.48 -6.09 -4.03
N SER A 98 -2.36 -5.42 -4.26
CA SER A 98 -2.27 -4.34 -5.23
C SER A 98 -0.94 -4.35 -5.97
N LEU A 99 -0.98 -3.93 -7.23
CA LEU A 99 0.22 -3.59 -8.01
C LEU A 99 0.88 -2.30 -7.51
N PHE A 100 0.14 -1.47 -6.78
CA PHE A 100 0.60 -0.17 -6.30
C PHE A 100 1.10 -0.28 -4.85
N ASN A 101 2.02 0.62 -4.48
CA ASN A 101 2.61 0.69 -3.13
C ASN A 101 2.20 1.97 -2.38
N HIS A 102 1.17 2.67 -2.85
CA HIS A 102 0.74 3.95 -2.29
C HIS A 102 -0.25 3.79 -1.14
N GLU A 103 -0.95 2.65 -1.07
CA GLU A 103 -1.91 2.35 -0.01
C GLU A 103 -1.27 1.34 0.95
N ILE A 104 -0.87 1.83 2.12
CA ILE A 104 -0.34 1.02 3.22
C ILE A 104 -1.39 1.04 4.32
N ASP A 105 -1.63 -0.11 4.94
CA ASP A 105 -2.55 -0.14 6.08
C ASP A 105 -1.96 0.64 7.26
N PRO A 106 -2.76 1.49 7.93
CA PRO A 106 -2.28 2.22 9.10
C PRO A 106 -1.94 1.29 10.27
N THR A 107 -2.50 0.08 10.28
CA THR A 107 -2.19 -1.00 11.23
C THR A 107 -1.99 -2.32 10.47
N PRO A 108 -1.19 -3.27 10.97
CA PRO A 108 -1.04 -4.57 10.31
C PRO A 108 -2.37 -5.31 10.20
N ILE A 109 -2.85 -5.54 8.98
CA ILE A 109 -4.10 -6.27 8.71
C ILE A 109 -3.78 -7.64 8.09
N CYS A 110 -4.20 -8.71 8.77
CA CYS A 110 -4.13 -10.07 8.23
C CYS A 110 -5.26 -10.30 7.21
N ARG A 111 -4.94 -10.25 5.92
CA ARG A 111 -5.88 -10.61 4.84
C ARG A 111 -5.76 -12.10 4.53
N PHE A 112 -6.73 -12.88 4.99
CA PHE A 112 -6.74 -14.34 4.80
C PHE A 112 -7.02 -14.79 3.36
N PHE A 113 -7.16 -13.91 2.38
CA PHE A 113 -7.50 -14.32 1.00
C PHE A 113 -6.43 -15.24 0.39
N LEU A 114 -5.16 -14.82 0.41
CA LEU A 114 -4.06 -15.63 -0.09
C LEU A 114 -3.88 -16.90 0.76
N LEU A 115 -3.98 -16.78 2.09
CA LEU A 115 -3.92 -17.94 2.98
C LEU A 115 -5.02 -18.96 2.66
N LYS A 116 -6.27 -18.52 2.46
CA LYS A 116 -7.40 -19.39 2.07
C LYS A 116 -7.17 -20.06 0.72
N LEU A 117 -6.55 -19.38 -0.23
CA LEU A 117 -6.21 -19.96 -1.53
C LEU A 117 -5.10 -21.00 -1.42
N LEU A 118 -4.09 -20.74 -0.58
CA LEU A 118 -3.00 -21.68 -0.30
C LEU A 118 -3.48 -22.92 0.49
N THR A 119 -4.41 -22.76 1.43
CA THR A 119 -4.92 -23.86 2.27
C THR A 119 -6.03 -24.67 1.60
N ARG A 120 -6.51 -24.27 0.42
CA ARG A 120 -7.58 -24.98 -0.31
C ARG A 120 -7.19 -26.38 -0.79
N LYS A 121 -5.91 -26.74 -0.69
CA LYS A 121 -5.35 -28.02 -1.08
C LYS A 121 -4.64 -28.64 0.12
N ARG A 122 -5.39 -29.43 0.88
CA ARG A 122 -4.89 -30.57 1.66
C ARG A 122 -5.75 -31.77 1.30
#